data_AF-A0A942ESV3-F1
#
_entry.id   AF-A0A942ESV3-F1
#
_cell.length_a   1.000
_cell.length_b   1.000
_cell.length_c   1.000
_cell.angle_alpha   90.00
_cell.angle_beta   90.00
_cell.angle_gamma   90.00
#
_symmetry.space_group_name_H-M   'P 1'
#
loop_
_entity.id
_entity.type
_entity.pdbx_description
1 polymer ?
#
loop_
_entity_poly.entity_id
_entity_poly.type
_entity_poly.pdbx_seq_one_letter_code
_entity_poly.pdbx_strand_id
1 'polypeptide(L)'
;MKATIKKIVEQVEALPESELDEFLSWLAEYETSHSDEWDKEIEQDFQNGGPLSPVLKRVRADIAAGRTKPLDEVKGNYRIVP
;
A
#
# COMPACT_ATOMS: atom_id res chain seq x y z
N MET A 1 -19.74 -6.64 -7.70
CA MET A 1 -18.50 -6.69 -8.53
C MET A 1 -18.85 -6.29 -9.95
N LYS A 2 -18.07 -5.41 -10.61
CA LYS A 2 -18.32 -5.03 -12.02
C LYS A 2 -18.08 -6.24 -12.94
N ALA A 3 -18.84 -6.37 -14.03
CA ALA A 3 -18.77 -7.52 -14.94
C ALA A 3 -17.36 -7.72 -15.53
N THR A 4 -16.64 -6.63 -15.84
CA THR A 4 -15.25 -6.68 -16.31
C THR A 4 -14.31 -7.33 -15.30
N ILE A 5 -14.45 -6.97 -14.01
CA ILE A 5 -13.60 -7.51 -12.94
C ILE A 5 -13.88 -9.00 -12.73
N LYS A 6 -15.17 -9.40 -12.76
CA LYS A 6 -15.57 -10.81 -12.65
C LYS A 6 -14.91 -11.67 -13.73
N LYS A 7 -14.87 -11.18 -14.97
CA LYS A 7 -14.25 -11.88 -16.09
C LYS A 7 -12.74 -12.04 -15.93
N ILE A 8 -12.05 -11.02 -15.41
CA ILE A 8 -10.60 -11.09 -15.15
C ILE A 8 -10.31 -12.13 -14.07
N VAL A 9 -11.07 -12.12 -12.97
CA VAL A 9 -10.92 -13.11 -11.89
C VAL A 9 -11.10 -14.53 -12.43
N GLU A 10 -12.17 -14.77 -13.19
CA GLU A 10 -12.43 -16.09 -13.80
C GLU A 10 -11.31 -16.54 -14.74
N GLN A 11 -10.66 -15.61 -15.44
CA GLN A 11 -9.53 -15.92 -16.32
C GLN A 11 -8.26 -16.23 -15.54
N VAL A 12 -7.94 -15.46 -14.49
CA VAL A 12 -6.78 -15.70 -13.63
C VAL A 12 -6.91 -17.03 -12.88
N GLU A 13 -8.10 -17.34 -12.36
CA GLU A 13 -8.39 -18.62 -11.69
C GLU A 13 -8.25 -19.83 -12.63
N ALA A 14 -8.39 -19.62 -13.94
CA ALA A 14 -8.28 -20.67 -14.95
C ALA A 14 -6.86 -20.83 -15.53
N LEU A 15 -5.89 -20.00 -15.12
CA LEU A 15 -4.53 -20.06 -15.65
C LEU A 15 -3.81 -21.34 -15.19
N PRO A 16 -3.03 -21.99 -16.09
CA PRO A 16 -2.02 -22.95 -15.69
C PRO A 16 -0.98 -22.31 -14.75
N GLU A 17 -0.39 -23.09 -13.86
CA GLU A 17 0.56 -22.61 -12.85
C GLU A 17 1.71 -21.77 -13.45
N SER A 18 2.27 -22.18 -14.58
CA SER A 18 3.33 -21.42 -15.26
C SER A 18 2.89 -20.06 -15.79
N GLU A 19 1.65 -19.94 -16.27
CA GLU A 19 1.10 -18.67 -16.76
C GLU A 19 0.64 -17.78 -15.60
N LEU A 20 0.21 -18.38 -14.49
CA LEU A 20 -0.10 -17.66 -13.25
C LEU A 20 1.16 -17.00 -12.69
N ASP A 21 2.29 -17.72 -12.63
CA ASP A 21 3.57 -17.16 -12.16
C ASP A 21 4.06 -16.01 -13.05
N GLU A 22 3.90 -16.13 -14.37
CA GLU A 22 4.19 -15.05 -15.33
C GLU A 22 3.29 -13.84 -15.09
N PHE A 23 1.98 -14.07 -14.93
CA PHE A 23 1.02 -13.01 -14.64
C PHE A 23 1.32 -12.29 -13.33
N LEU A 24 1.65 -13.01 -12.26
CA LEU A 24 1.99 -12.43 -10.96
C LEU A 24 3.28 -11.62 -11.02
N SER A 25 4.28 -12.10 -11.77
CA SER A 25 5.54 -11.37 -11.98
C SER A 25 5.28 -10.04 -12.70
N TRP A 26 4.49 -10.08 -13.79
CA TRP A 26 4.08 -8.87 -14.49
C TRP A 26 3.24 -7.93 -13.60
N LEU A 27 2.32 -8.48 -12.80
CA LEU A 27 1.46 -7.66 -11.94
C LEU A 27 2.27 -6.90 -10.88
N ALA A 28 3.30 -7.53 -10.31
CA ALA A 28 4.21 -6.87 -9.38
C ALA A 28 4.98 -5.71 -10.03
N GLU A 29 5.44 -5.87 -11.27
CA GLU A 29 6.05 -4.78 -12.05
C GLU A 29 5.04 -3.69 -12.42
N TYR A 30 3.81 -4.08 -12.76
CA TYR A 30 2.71 -3.18 -13.03
C TYR A 30 2.36 -2.33 -11.80
N GLU A 31 2.24 -2.94 -10.61
CA GLU A 31 2.03 -2.21 -9.35
C GLU A 31 3.20 -1.28 -9.03
N THR A 32 4.44 -1.75 -9.21
CA THR A 32 5.63 -0.92 -8.97
C THR A 32 5.68 0.29 -9.93
N SER A 33 5.31 0.11 -11.20
CA SER A 33 5.26 1.21 -12.17
C SER A 33 4.06 2.13 -12.01
N HIS A 34 2.99 1.66 -11.37
CA HIS A 34 1.85 2.48 -10.95
C HIS A 34 2.05 3.10 -9.55
N SER A 35 3.16 2.80 -8.87
CA SER A 35 3.57 3.45 -7.62
C SER A 35 3.70 4.96 -7.80
N ASP A 36 3.99 5.46 -9.01
CA ASP A 36 4.05 6.91 -9.28
C ASP A 36 2.72 7.63 -8.97
N GLU A 37 1.57 6.96 -9.17
CA GLU A 37 0.27 7.51 -8.81
C GLU A 37 0.09 7.55 -7.29
N TRP A 38 0.53 6.49 -6.60
CA TRP A 38 0.52 6.44 -5.13
C TRP A 38 1.47 7.46 -4.51
N ASP A 39 2.67 7.63 -5.07
CA ASP A 39 3.64 8.64 -4.65
C ASP A 39 3.08 10.05 -4.86
N LYS A 40 2.37 10.27 -5.97
CA LYS A 40 1.69 11.54 -6.25
C LYS A 40 0.52 11.81 -5.29
N GLU A 41 -0.27 10.79 -4.97
CA GLU A 41 -1.35 10.91 -3.97
C GLU A 41 -0.79 11.17 -2.57
N ILE A 42 0.28 10.46 -2.18
CA ILE A 42 1.02 10.71 -0.94
C ILE A 42 1.53 12.15 -0.92
N GLU A 43 2.20 12.62 -1.97
CA GLU A 43 2.69 13.99 -2.06
C GLU A 43 1.55 15.01 -1.87
N GLN A 44 0.39 14.80 -2.51
CA GLN A 44 -0.80 15.64 -2.34
C GLN A 44 -1.33 15.63 -0.91
N ASP A 45 -1.38 14.46 -0.29
CA ASP A 45 -1.81 14.26 1.09
C ASP A 45 -0.91 14.98 2.10
N PHE A 46 0.40 15.06 1.80
CA PHE A 46 1.42 15.74 2.61
C PHE A 46 1.53 17.25 2.37
N GLN A 47 0.83 17.82 1.39
CA GLN A 47 0.86 19.26 1.14
C GLN A 47 0.45 20.08 2.37
N ASN A 48 0.91 21.34 2.44
CA ASN A 48 0.53 22.26 3.52
C ASN A 48 -0.98 22.48 3.53
N GLY A 49 -1.65 22.05 4.60
CA GLY A 49 -3.11 22.10 4.71
C GLY A 49 -3.83 20.94 3.99
N GLY A 50 -3.07 20.01 3.42
CA GLY A 50 -3.56 18.79 2.79
C GLY A 50 -4.15 17.79 3.80
N PRO A 51 -4.78 16.72 3.30
CA PRO A 51 -5.51 15.72 4.09
C PRO A 51 -4.79 15.18 5.34
N LEU A 52 -3.46 15.01 5.29
CA LEU A 52 -2.71 14.50 6.44
C LEU A 52 -2.36 15.57 7.49
N SER A 53 -2.62 16.85 7.24
CA SER A 53 -2.30 17.93 8.19
C SER A 53 -2.82 17.71 9.61
N PRO A 54 -4.09 17.27 9.84
CA PRO A 54 -4.58 16.99 11.18
C PRO A 54 -3.86 15.81 11.84
N VAL A 55 -3.53 14.77 11.05
CA VAL A 55 -2.82 13.58 11.53
C VAL A 55 -1.40 13.95 11.94
N LEU A 56 -0.68 14.72 11.10
CA LEU A 56 0.66 15.19 11.39
C LEU A 56 0.69 16.08 12.64
N LYS A 57 -0.30 16.96 12.81
CA LYS A 57 -0.43 17.77 14.03
C LYS A 57 -0.59 16.90 15.27
N ARG A 58 -1.43 15.86 15.22
CA ARG A 58 -1.63 14.91 16.32
C ARG A 58 -0.35 14.14 16.62
N VAL A 59 0.29 13.56 15.61
CA VAL A 59 1.54 12.78 15.76
C VAL A 59 2.65 13.62 16.39
N ARG A 60 2.83 14.88 15.93
CA ARG A 60 3.81 15.79 16.53
C ARG A 60 3.50 16.08 18.01
N ALA A 61 2.22 16.24 18.38
CA ALA A 61 1.82 16.43 19.77
C ALA A 61 2.04 15.16 20.62
N ASP A 62 1.82 13.98 20.07
CA ASP A 62 2.08 12.70 20.74
C ASP A 62 3.57 12.48 20.98
N ILE A 63 4.42 12.79 19.98
CA ILE A 63 5.88 12.77 20.13
C ILE A 63 6.33 13.74 21.23
N ALA A 64 5.84 14.99 21.20
CA ALA A 64 6.20 15.99 22.20
C ALA A 64 5.75 15.61 23.62
N ALA A 65 4.65 14.85 23.74
CA ALA A 65 4.13 14.36 25.00
C ALA A 65 4.73 13.02 25.46
N GLY A 66 5.70 12.45 24.72
CA GLY A 66 6.29 11.15 25.03
C GLY A 66 5.31 9.97 24.91
N ARG A 67 4.23 10.12 24.15
CA ARG A 67 3.22 9.07 23.89
C ARG A 67 3.58 8.17 22.70
N THR A 68 4.88 7.97 22.47
CA THR A 68 5.40 7.12 21.39
C THR A 68 6.27 6.02 21.96
N LYS A 69 6.46 4.96 21.18
CA LYS A 69 7.41 3.88 21.49
C LYS A 69 8.42 3.76 20.35
N PRO A 70 9.66 3.35 20.63
CA PRO A 70 10.61 2.95 19.60
C PRO A 70 10.01 1.90 18.66
N LEU A 71 10.33 2.01 17.37
CA LEU A 71 9.72 1.16 16.35
C LEU A 71 10.11 -0.31 16.53
N ASP A 72 11.34 -0.58 16.96
CA ASP A 72 11.88 -1.90 17.29
C ASP A 72 11.10 -2.61 18.41
N GLU A 73 10.53 -1.86 19.35
CA GLU A 73 9.63 -2.42 20.38
C GLU A 73 8.26 -2.87 19.81
N VAL A 74 7.92 -2.46 18.58
CA VAL A 74 6.63 -2.73 17.92
C VAL A 74 6.76 -3.74 16.76
N LYS A 75 7.97 -4.00 16.25
CA LYS A 75 8.24 -4.86 15.07
C LYS A 75 7.87 -6.35 15.21
N GLY A 76 7.40 -6.80 16.37
CA GLY A 76 6.97 -8.19 16.58
C GLY A 76 5.72 -8.64 15.80
N ASN A 77 5.00 -7.73 15.13
CA ASN A 77 3.68 -8.01 14.55
C ASN A 77 3.57 -7.88 13.01
N TYR A 78 4.64 -7.53 12.29
CA TYR A 78 4.61 -7.46 10.83
C TYR A 78 5.35 -8.66 10.24
N ARG A 79 4.61 -9.74 10.00
CA ARG A 79 5.03 -10.75 9.02
C ARG A 79 4.91 -10.08 7.65
N ILE A 80 6.02 -9.56 7.14
CA ILE A 80 6.14 -9.28 5.71
C ILE A 80 5.98 -10.65 5.05
N VAL A 81 4.82 -10.87 4.44
CA VAL A 81 4.62 -12.02 3.56
C VAL A 81 5.59 -11.83 2.39
N PRO A 82 6.49 -12.80 2.14
CA PRO A 82 7.42 -12.75 1.02
C PRO A 82 6.67 -12.75 -0.31
#